data_AF-I1K5J8-F1
#
_entry.id   AF-I1K5J8-F1
#
_cell.length_a   1.000
_cell.length_b   1.000
_cell.length_c   1.000
_cell.angle_alpha   90.00
_cell.angle_beta   90.00
_cell.angle_gamma   90.00
#
_symmetry.space_group_name_H-M   'P 1'
#
loop_
_entity.id
_entity.type
_entity.pdbx_description
1 polymer ?
#
loop_
_entity_poly.entity_id
_entity_poly.type
_entity_poly.pdbx_seq_one_letter_code
_entity_poly.pdbx_strand_id
1 'polypeptide(L)'
;MATMTSLIGLINKIQRACTVLGDHGGEGLSLWEALPSVAVVGGQSSGKSSVLESVVGRDFLPRGSGIVTRRPLVLQLHKTEDGTQEYAEFLHIPRRRFTDFAAVRKEISDETDRITGKTKQISNIPIHLSIYSPNVVNLTLIDLPGLTKVAVEGQQESIVQDIENMVRSYVEKPNCIILAISPANQDIATSDAIKIAREVDPSGERTFGVVTKLDLMDKGTNAVDVLEGRQYRLQHPWVGIVNRSQADINRNVDMIAARRKEREYFETSPEYGHLAHKMGSEYLAKLLSQHLEQVIRQKIPSIIALINKTIDELNAELDRIGRPIAVDSGAQLYTILEMCRAFDKVFREHLDGGRPGGDRIYGVFDHQLPAALKKLPFDRHLSLKNVQRVVTEADGYQPHLIAPEQGYRRLIEGSIGYFKGPAEASVDAVHFVLKELVRKSISETEELKRFPTLSNDIATAANEALEKFREESRKTVLRLVDMESSYLTVEFFRKIHFEPEKNPNGPPNPNRNGPPNMDSYTDNHLRKIGSNVNSYIGMVCDTLKNTIPKAVVHCQVREAKRSLLNHFYVHVGRKEKEKLGAMLDEDPALMERRNQIAKRLELYKQARDDIDSVAWK
;
A
#
# COMPACT_ATOMS: atom_id res chain seq x y z
N MET A 1 -6.53 -23.05 34.33
CA MET A 1 -7.53 -22.94 33.25
C MET A 1 -7.61 -21.48 32.88
N ALA A 2 -7.25 -21.08 31.65
CA ALA A 2 -7.55 -19.72 31.21
C ALA A 2 -9.07 -19.58 31.26
N THR A 3 -9.58 -18.79 32.21
CA THR A 3 -11.00 -18.48 32.38
C THR A 3 -11.59 -18.20 31.00
N MET A 4 -12.58 -18.99 30.56
CA MET A 4 -13.25 -18.79 29.28
C MET A 4 -13.60 -17.31 29.16
N THR A 5 -12.95 -16.60 28.24
CA THR A 5 -13.22 -15.18 28.02
C THR A 5 -14.70 -15.07 27.70
N SER A 6 -15.47 -14.36 28.51
CA SER A 6 -16.89 -14.16 28.25
C SER A 6 -17.08 -13.58 26.84
N LEU A 7 -18.19 -13.91 26.18
CA LEU A 7 -18.50 -13.37 24.85
C LEU A 7 -18.45 -11.83 24.84
N ILE A 8 -18.86 -11.20 25.94
CA ILE A 8 -18.75 -9.75 26.17
C ILE A 8 -17.28 -9.31 26.24
N GLY A 9 -16.42 -10.06 26.94
CA GLY A 9 -14.98 -9.80 26.99
C GLY A 9 -14.30 -9.87 25.63
N LEU A 10 -14.70 -10.82 24.77
CA LEU A 10 -14.26 -10.94 23.38
C LEU A 10 -14.67 -9.70 22.58
N ILE A 11 -15.95 -9.32 22.62
CA ILE A 11 -16.46 -8.12 21.94
C ILE A 11 -15.74 -6.86 22.42
N ASN A 12 -15.48 -6.74 23.72
CA ASN A 12 -14.74 -5.60 24.30
C ASN A 12 -13.30 -5.53 23.79
N LYS A 13 -12.63 -6.68 23.62
CA LYS A 13 -11.29 -6.74 23.03
C LYS A 13 -11.30 -6.24 21.59
N ILE A 14 -12.25 -6.69 20.78
CA ILE A 14 -12.39 -6.28 19.37
C ILE A 14 -12.73 -4.79 19.29
N GLN A 15 -13.69 -4.32 20.08
CA GLN A 15 -14.11 -2.92 20.12
C GLN A 15 -12.94 -1.99 20.44
N ARG A 16 -12.12 -2.33 21.46
CA ARG A 16 -10.92 -1.57 21.81
C ARG A 16 -9.91 -1.54 20.67
N ALA A 17 -9.68 -2.67 20.01
CA ALA A 17 -8.77 -2.75 18.88
C ALA A 17 -9.24 -1.84 17.73
N CYS A 18 -10.54 -1.86 17.39
CA CYS A 18 -11.12 -0.99 16.37
C CYS A 18 -10.94 0.49 16.72
N THR A 19 -11.18 0.87 17.99
CA THR A 19 -10.98 2.24 18.45
C THR A 19 -9.53 2.69 18.29
N VAL A 20 -8.54 1.84 18.54
CA VAL A 20 -7.12 2.19 18.33
C VAL A 20 -6.80 2.50 16.86
N LEU A 21 -7.55 1.95 15.90
CA LEU A 21 -7.42 2.27 14.47
C LEU A 21 -8.15 3.55 14.03
N GLY A 22 -8.87 4.23 14.93
CA GLY A 22 -9.68 5.40 14.59
C GLY A 22 -11.14 5.07 14.26
N ASP A 23 -11.55 3.79 14.30
CA ASP A 23 -12.95 3.40 14.13
C ASP A 23 -13.70 3.71 15.43
N HIS A 24 -14.44 4.81 15.48
CA HIS A 24 -15.22 5.24 16.64
C HIS A 24 -16.74 5.15 16.42
N GLY A 25 -17.17 4.48 15.34
CA GLY A 25 -18.58 4.32 14.97
C GLY A 25 -19.25 5.60 14.48
N GLY A 26 -18.51 6.53 13.88
CA GLY A 26 -19.04 7.78 13.34
C GLY A 26 -19.32 7.77 11.83
N GLU A 27 -18.61 6.95 11.04
CA GLU A 27 -18.63 7.01 9.57
C GLU A 27 -18.47 5.62 8.93
N GLY A 28 -19.54 5.11 8.32
CA GLY A 28 -19.54 3.89 7.51
C GLY A 28 -19.49 2.56 8.30
N LEU A 29 -19.84 1.46 7.63
CA LEU A 29 -19.98 0.12 8.22
C LEU A 29 -18.64 -0.47 8.69
N SER A 30 -18.13 0.01 9.82
CA SER A 30 -16.91 -0.49 10.46
C SER A 30 -17.22 -1.72 11.33
N LEU A 31 -16.18 -2.51 11.62
CA LEU A 31 -16.32 -3.65 12.53
C LEU A 31 -16.86 -3.19 13.90
N TRP A 32 -16.47 -2.00 14.38
CA TRP A 32 -16.95 -1.42 15.63
C TRP A 32 -18.48 -1.30 15.68
N GLU A 33 -19.11 -0.88 14.58
CA GLU A 33 -20.56 -0.69 14.49
C GLU A 33 -21.36 -1.99 14.43
N ALA A 34 -20.74 -3.06 13.94
CA ALA A 34 -21.34 -4.37 13.91
C ALA A 34 -21.39 -5.02 15.30
N LEU A 35 -20.60 -4.52 16.28
CA LEU A 35 -20.54 -5.08 17.61
C LEU A 35 -21.77 -4.68 18.46
N PRO A 36 -22.45 -5.63 19.10
CA PRO A 36 -23.55 -5.31 20.02
C PRO A 36 -23.10 -4.46 21.21
N SER A 37 -23.89 -3.46 21.54
CA SER A 37 -23.63 -2.55 22.68
C SER A 37 -24.94 -2.07 23.28
N VAL A 38 -24.89 -1.53 24.50
CA VAL A 38 -26.06 -0.95 25.19
C VAL A 38 -25.85 0.56 25.30
N ALA A 39 -26.67 1.36 24.62
CA ALA A 39 -26.63 2.81 24.71
C ALA A 39 -27.67 3.32 25.73
N VAL A 40 -27.23 4.19 26.63
CA VAL A 40 -28.07 4.79 27.66
C VAL A 40 -28.60 6.13 27.19
N VAL A 41 -29.91 6.22 27.01
CA VAL A 41 -30.60 7.42 26.49
C VAL A 41 -31.58 7.94 27.53
N GLY A 42 -31.67 9.26 27.65
CA GLY A 42 -32.43 9.91 28.70
C GLY A 42 -32.28 11.42 28.64
N GLY A 43 -33.34 12.13 29.01
CA GLY A 43 -33.30 13.59 29.17
C GLY A 43 -32.21 14.05 30.15
N GLN A 44 -31.86 15.31 30.09
CA GLN A 44 -31.01 15.92 31.12
C GLN A 44 -31.65 15.73 32.50
N SER A 45 -30.85 15.35 33.50
CA SER A 45 -31.33 15.10 34.88
C SER A 45 -32.34 13.96 35.02
N SER A 46 -32.50 13.09 34.01
CA SER A 46 -33.32 11.87 34.12
C SER A 46 -32.70 10.79 35.00
N GLY A 47 -31.45 11.00 35.47
CA GLY A 47 -30.76 10.06 36.35
C GLY A 47 -29.84 9.07 35.64
N LYS A 48 -29.53 9.23 34.34
CA LYS A 48 -28.62 8.34 33.58
C LYS A 48 -27.32 8.01 34.32
N SER A 49 -26.52 9.03 34.64
CA SER A 49 -25.24 8.85 35.32
C SER A 49 -25.41 8.24 36.71
N SER A 50 -26.51 8.53 37.42
CA SER A 50 -26.81 7.87 38.68
C SER A 50 -27.14 6.39 38.51
N VAL A 51 -27.90 6.02 37.47
CA VAL A 51 -28.17 4.60 37.14
C VAL A 51 -26.87 3.87 36.83
N LEU A 52 -25.98 4.48 36.04
CA LEU A 52 -24.67 3.91 35.72
C LEU A 52 -23.81 3.70 36.97
N GLU A 53 -23.69 4.71 37.84
CA GLU A 53 -22.95 4.57 39.10
C GLU A 53 -23.57 3.51 40.03
N SER A 54 -24.90 3.41 40.09
CA SER A 54 -25.59 2.35 40.84
C SER A 54 -25.32 0.96 40.26
N VAL A 55 -25.28 0.81 38.92
CA VAL A 55 -24.94 -0.44 38.22
C VAL A 55 -23.47 -0.83 38.46
N VAL A 56 -22.55 0.14 38.47
CA VAL A 56 -21.13 -0.11 38.74
C VAL A 56 -20.87 -0.36 40.23
N GLY A 57 -21.61 0.29 41.12
CA GLY A 57 -21.35 0.21 42.56
C GLY A 57 -20.33 1.25 43.05
N ARG A 58 -19.99 2.27 42.24
CA ARG A 58 -18.95 3.25 42.55
C ARG A 58 -19.30 4.66 42.06
N ASP A 59 -18.71 5.65 42.73
CA ASP A 59 -18.75 7.08 42.41
C ASP A 59 -17.62 7.44 41.43
N PHE A 60 -17.93 7.59 40.15
CA PHE A 60 -16.89 7.79 39.13
C PHE A 60 -17.28 8.77 38.03
N LEU A 61 -18.55 9.14 37.91
CA LEU A 61 -18.98 10.11 36.91
C LEU A 61 -18.94 11.52 37.49
N PRO A 62 -18.55 12.53 36.71
CA PRO A 62 -18.63 13.92 37.15
C PRO A 62 -20.09 14.31 37.42
N ARG A 63 -20.28 15.27 38.33
CA ARG A 63 -21.60 15.79 38.73
C ARG A 63 -21.57 17.32 38.66
N GLY A 64 -22.66 17.93 38.21
CA GLY A 64 -22.77 19.37 38.09
C GLY A 64 -24.08 19.80 37.43
N SER A 65 -24.28 21.12 37.35
CA SER A 65 -25.38 21.74 36.61
C SER A 65 -25.07 21.83 35.12
N GLY A 66 -26.07 21.63 34.26
CA GLY A 66 -25.89 21.68 32.80
C GLY A 66 -25.58 20.31 32.18
N ILE A 67 -24.95 20.33 31.00
CA ILE A 67 -24.52 19.12 30.30
C ILE A 67 -23.18 18.67 30.90
N VAL A 68 -23.25 17.67 31.77
CA VAL A 68 -22.05 17.12 32.42
C VAL A 68 -21.36 16.10 31.49
N THR A 69 -22.13 15.14 30.96
CA THR A 69 -21.67 14.20 29.92
C THR A 69 -21.65 14.92 28.57
N ARG A 70 -20.48 15.42 28.15
CA ARG A 70 -20.28 16.14 26.86
C ARG A 70 -19.67 15.28 25.74
N ARG A 71 -19.22 14.07 26.08
CA ARG A 71 -18.67 13.08 25.16
C ARG A 71 -19.33 11.73 25.48
N PRO A 72 -19.55 10.85 24.49
CA PRO A 72 -19.94 9.47 24.76
C PRO A 72 -18.92 8.79 25.68
N LEU A 73 -19.37 8.06 26.69
CA LEU A 73 -18.50 7.26 27.56
C LEU A 73 -18.80 5.78 27.34
N VAL A 74 -17.87 5.09 26.69
CA VAL A 74 -17.91 3.63 26.50
C VAL A 74 -17.35 2.98 27.76
N LEU A 75 -18.25 2.46 28.59
CA LEU A 75 -17.97 1.84 29.87
C LEU A 75 -18.00 0.33 29.74
N GLN A 76 -16.84 -0.31 29.91
CA GLN A 76 -16.66 -1.76 29.89
C GLN A 76 -16.48 -2.28 31.32
N LEU A 77 -17.44 -3.06 31.80
CA LEU A 77 -17.39 -3.71 33.09
C LEU A 77 -16.85 -5.12 32.93
N HIS A 78 -15.83 -5.45 33.71
CA HIS A 78 -15.17 -6.75 33.74
C HIS A 78 -15.29 -7.34 35.14
N LYS A 79 -16.01 -8.46 35.24
CA LYS A 79 -16.12 -9.20 36.49
C LYS A 79 -14.78 -9.86 36.81
N THR A 80 -14.21 -9.55 37.97
CA THR A 80 -12.99 -10.19 38.49
C THR A 80 -13.32 -11.21 39.57
N GLU A 81 -12.30 -11.95 40.03
CA GLU A 81 -12.44 -12.92 41.12
C GLU A 81 -12.74 -12.20 42.45
N ASP A 82 -13.52 -12.85 43.31
CA ASP A 82 -13.88 -12.30 44.61
C ASP A 82 -12.62 -12.01 45.45
N GLY A 83 -12.59 -10.84 46.09
CA GLY A 83 -11.43 -10.38 46.88
C GLY A 83 -10.32 -9.69 46.09
N THR A 84 -10.43 -9.59 44.76
CA THR A 84 -9.48 -8.80 43.96
C THR A 84 -9.68 -7.29 44.15
N GLN A 85 -8.58 -6.53 44.16
CA GLN A 85 -8.63 -5.08 44.26
C GLN A 85 -9.21 -4.48 42.97
N GLU A 86 -10.23 -3.64 43.13
CA GLU A 86 -10.88 -2.96 42.00
C GLU A 86 -9.96 -1.90 41.40
N TYR A 87 -9.99 -1.78 40.08
CA TYR A 87 -9.27 -0.74 39.36
C TYR A 87 -9.94 -0.39 38.03
N ALA A 88 -9.61 0.77 37.51
CA ALA A 88 -10.03 1.25 36.22
C ALA A 88 -8.83 1.56 35.31
N GLU A 89 -9.02 1.39 34.01
CA GLU A 89 -8.05 1.73 32.98
C GLU A 89 -8.74 2.54 31.87
N PHE A 90 -8.08 3.61 31.45
CA PHE A 90 -8.51 4.42 30.31
C PHE A 90 -7.74 4.03 29.06
N LEU A 91 -8.42 3.97 27.91
CA LEU A 91 -7.76 3.67 26.64
C LEU A 91 -6.75 4.74 26.23
N HIS A 92 -7.01 6.02 26.55
CA HIS A 92 -6.13 7.14 26.22
C HIS A 92 -4.91 7.25 27.15
N ILE A 93 -4.89 6.51 28.28
CA ILE A 93 -3.73 6.39 29.17
C ILE A 93 -3.40 4.91 29.40
N PRO A 94 -2.86 4.23 28.38
CA PRO A 94 -2.57 2.81 28.47
C PRO A 94 -1.57 2.52 29.60
N ARG A 95 -1.72 1.35 30.25
CA ARG A 95 -0.86 0.85 31.35
C ARG A 95 -0.93 1.63 32.67
N ARG A 96 -1.81 2.62 32.80
CA ARG A 96 -2.07 3.30 34.08
C ARG A 96 -3.35 2.77 34.71
N ARG A 97 -3.22 2.19 35.90
CA ARG A 97 -4.35 1.72 36.71
C ARG A 97 -4.78 2.79 37.71
N PHE A 98 -6.08 3.03 37.78
CA PHE A 98 -6.71 3.93 38.73
C PHE A 98 -7.47 3.09 39.75
N THR A 99 -6.99 3.07 40.99
CA THR A 99 -7.68 2.40 42.11
C THR A 99 -8.61 3.36 42.87
N ASP A 100 -8.37 4.66 42.75
CA ASP A 100 -9.23 5.70 43.29
C ASP A 100 -10.24 6.17 42.23
N PHE A 101 -11.52 5.92 42.47
CA PHE A 101 -12.60 6.33 41.56
C PHE A 101 -12.85 7.85 41.57
N ALA A 102 -12.40 8.59 42.59
CA ALA A 102 -12.37 10.04 42.53
C ALA A 102 -11.36 10.54 41.48
N ALA A 103 -10.23 9.85 41.34
CA ALA A 103 -9.26 10.12 40.28
C ALA A 103 -9.81 9.72 38.88
N VAL A 104 -10.59 8.64 38.78
CA VAL A 104 -11.32 8.28 37.55
C VAL A 104 -12.29 9.39 37.15
N ARG A 105 -13.08 9.89 38.10
CA ARG A 105 -14.01 11.02 37.89
C ARG A 105 -13.28 12.26 37.38
N LYS A 106 -12.17 12.60 38.04
CA LYS A 106 -11.36 13.75 37.64
C LYS A 106 -10.80 13.58 36.23
N GLU A 107 -10.26 12.40 35.90
CA GLU A 107 -9.72 12.12 34.56
C GLU A 107 -10.80 12.20 33.47
N ILE A 108 -12.04 11.74 33.73
CA ILE A 108 -13.15 11.92 32.76
C ILE A 108 -13.40 13.40 32.49
N SER A 109 -13.39 14.24 33.53
CA SER A 109 -13.56 15.69 33.39
C SER A 109 -12.39 16.31 32.61
N ASP A 110 -11.16 16.02 33.02
CA ASP A 110 -9.94 16.58 32.45
C ASP A 110 -9.78 16.17 30.96
N GLU A 111 -10.08 14.91 30.63
CA GLU A 111 -10.05 14.40 29.26
C GLU A 111 -11.19 14.96 28.40
N THR A 112 -12.36 15.20 28.98
CA THR A 112 -13.43 15.91 28.28
C THR A 112 -12.99 17.34 27.94
N ASP A 113 -12.49 18.07 28.92
CA ASP A 113 -11.99 19.45 28.76
C ASP A 113 -10.82 19.56 27.78
N ARG A 114 -9.99 18.51 27.67
CA ARG A 114 -8.86 18.46 26.74
C ARG A 114 -9.31 18.55 25.27
N ILE A 115 -10.45 17.95 24.93
CA ILE A 115 -10.97 17.89 23.55
C ILE A 115 -12.01 18.97 23.28
N THR A 116 -12.97 19.16 24.19
CA THR A 116 -14.06 20.12 23.98
C THR A 116 -13.72 21.52 24.48
N GLY A 117 -12.58 21.67 25.19
CA GLY A 117 -12.26 22.89 25.90
C GLY A 117 -13.17 23.11 27.13
N LYS A 118 -13.00 24.28 27.75
CA LYS A 118 -13.89 24.74 28.83
C LYS A 118 -15.21 25.33 28.33
N THR A 119 -15.38 25.44 27.01
CA THR A 119 -16.66 25.80 26.40
C THR A 119 -17.60 24.60 26.54
N LYS A 120 -18.89 24.84 26.79
CA LYS A 120 -19.90 23.79 27.04
C LYS A 120 -20.29 23.01 25.76
N GLN A 121 -19.32 22.78 24.87
CA GLN A 121 -19.43 22.07 23.61
C GLN A 121 -19.36 20.56 23.81
N ILE A 122 -19.96 19.82 22.88
CA ILE A 122 -19.94 18.36 22.85
C ILE A 122 -18.96 17.84 21.79
N SER A 123 -18.55 16.58 21.89
CA SER A 123 -17.73 15.92 20.87
C SER A 123 -18.15 14.47 20.68
N ASN A 124 -18.19 14.01 19.43
CA ASN A 124 -18.55 12.63 19.07
C ASN A 124 -17.45 11.61 19.41
N ILE A 125 -16.24 12.07 19.78
CA ILE A 125 -15.12 11.20 20.11
C ILE A 125 -15.34 10.59 21.51
N PRO A 126 -15.53 9.27 21.63
CA PRO A 126 -15.83 8.64 22.91
C PRO A 126 -14.63 8.64 23.88
N ILE A 127 -14.92 8.55 25.18
CA ILE A 127 -13.96 8.15 26.21
C ILE A 127 -14.16 6.66 26.49
N HIS A 128 -13.09 5.88 26.47
CA HIS A 128 -13.15 4.44 26.75
C HIS A 128 -12.61 4.15 28.15
N LEU A 129 -13.47 3.59 28.99
CA LEU A 129 -13.18 3.26 30.38
C LEU A 129 -13.47 1.78 30.63
N SER A 130 -12.46 1.04 31.09
CA SER A 130 -12.62 -0.34 31.55
C SER A 130 -12.54 -0.38 33.07
N ILE A 131 -13.54 -0.96 33.73
CA ILE A 131 -13.60 -1.16 35.18
C ILE A 131 -13.53 -2.65 35.48
N TYR A 132 -12.58 -3.02 36.34
CA TYR A 132 -12.36 -4.38 36.80
C TYR A 132 -12.80 -4.47 38.26
N SER A 133 -13.83 -5.26 38.55
CA SER A 133 -14.40 -5.37 39.89
C SER A 133 -15.09 -6.73 40.11
N PRO A 134 -15.06 -7.30 41.33
CA PRO A 134 -15.82 -8.50 41.65
C PRO A 134 -17.33 -8.22 41.81
N ASN A 135 -17.70 -6.95 42.02
CA ASN A 135 -19.05 -6.50 42.34
C ASN A 135 -19.88 -6.12 41.09
N VAL A 136 -19.33 -6.30 39.89
CA VAL A 136 -20.00 -6.03 38.62
C VAL A 136 -20.21 -7.31 37.82
N VAL A 137 -21.11 -7.25 36.86
CA VAL A 137 -21.25 -8.26 35.80
C VAL A 137 -20.44 -7.82 34.58
N ASN A 138 -20.12 -8.76 33.68
CA ASN A 138 -19.56 -8.39 32.38
C ASN A 138 -20.64 -7.65 31.59
N LEU A 139 -20.42 -6.38 31.27
CA LEU A 139 -21.41 -5.55 30.59
C LEU A 139 -20.72 -4.36 29.94
N THR A 140 -21.21 -3.95 28.77
CA THR A 140 -20.72 -2.76 28.08
C THR A 140 -21.86 -1.78 27.87
N LEU A 141 -21.71 -0.60 28.45
CA LEU A 141 -22.69 0.48 28.43
C LEU A 141 -22.06 1.70 27.75
N ILE A 142 -22.86 2.47 27.04
CA ILE A 142 -22.45 3.74 26.45
C ILE A 142 -23.29 4.83 27.10
N ASP A 143 -22.69 5.65 27.96
CA ASP A 143 -23.35 6.87 28.46
C ASP A 143 -23.32 7.92 27.36
N LEU A 144 -24.49 8.42 26.98
CA LEU A 144 -24.63 9.48 25.99
C LEU A 144 -25.01 10.80 26.67
N PRO A 145 -24.66 11.94 26.06
CA PRO A 145 -25.14 13.24 26.54
C PRO A 145 -26.65 13.25 26.73
N GLY A 146 -27.10 13.93 27.79
CA GLY A 146 -28.52 14.03 28.08
C GLY A 146 -29.25 14.90 27.06
N LEU A 147 -30.39 14.41 26.57
CA LEU A 147 -31.25 15.18 25.66
C LEU A 147 -31.70 16.47 26.36
N THR A 148 -31.40 17.62 25.75
CA THR A 148 -31.77 18.95 26.25
C THR A 148 -32.78 19.58 25.30
N LYS A 149 -33.77 20.31 25.82
CA LYS A 149 -34.78 21.00 25.00
C LYS A 149 -34.44 22.47 24.70
N VAL A 150 -33.51 23.06 25.46
CA VAL A 150 -33.15 24.48 25.37
C VAL A 150 -31.63 24.61 25.50
N ALA A 151 -31.03 25.44 24.66
CA ALA A 151 -29.63 25.83 24.79
C ALA A 151 -29.44 26.77 25.99
N VAL A 152 -28.56 26.44 26.92
CA VAL A 152 -28.25 27.33 28.06
C VAL A 152 -27.16 28.34 27.68
N GLU A 153 -27.03 29.42 28.44
CA GLU A 153 -26.00 30.45 28.21
C GLU A 153 -24.59 29.83 28.02
N GLY A 154 -23.95 30.24 26.93
CA GLY A 154 -22.64 29.75 26.49
C GLY A 154 -22.67 28.56 25.54
N GLN A 155 -23.84 28.04 25.17
CA GLN A 155 -24.00 27.01 24.13
C GLN A 155 -24.45 27.61 22.80
N GLN A 156 -24.13 26.94 21.70
CA GLN A 156 -24.69 27.26 20.38
C GLN A 156 -26.16 26.86 20.32
N GLU A 157 -26.96 27.55 19.52
CA GLU A 157 -28.38 27.19 19.31
C GLU A 157 -28.54 25.79 18.70
N SER A 158 -27.55 25.33 17.93
CA SER A 158 -27.52 23.98 17.34
C SER A 158 -27.38 22.85 18.37
N ILE A 159 -27.00 23.14 19.61
CA ILE A 159 -26.61 22.12 20.61
C ILE A 159 -27.68 21.05 20.83
N VAL A 160 -28.96 21.44 20.79
CA VAL A 160 -30.10 20.52 20.94
C VAL A 160 -30.08 19.49 19.82
N GLN A 161 -29.93 19.95 18.57
CA GLN A 161 -29.84 19.10 17.39
C GLN A 161 -28.55 18.29 17.38
N ASP A 162 -27.43 18.88 17.80
CA ASP A 162 -26.13 18.20 17.83
C ASP A 162 -26.13 17.01 18.81
N ILE A 163 -26.76 17.18 19.98
CA ILE A 163 -26.95 16.08 20.95
C ILE A 163 -27.89 15.02 20.37
N GLU A 164 -29.01 15.43 19.77
CA GLU A 164 -29.94 14.48 19.18
C GLU A 164 -29.29 13.66 18.06
N ASN A 165 -28.56 14.32 17.15
CA ASN A 165 -27.80 13.68 16.08
C ASN A 165 -26.73 12.73 16.64
N MET A 166 -26.01 13.15 17.67
CA MET A 166 -25.04 12.29 18.36
C MET A 166 -25.74 11.06 18.93
N VAL A 167 -26.83 11.22 19.68
CA VAL A 167 -27.57 10.08 20.25
C VAL A 167 -28.05 9.15 19.15
N ARG A 168 -28.67 9.68 18.08
CA ARG A 168 -29.13 8.92 16.91
C ARG A 168 -28.03 8.11 16.25
N SER A 169 -26.83 8.68 16.10
CA SER A 169 -25.68 7.98 15.50
C SER A 169 -25.28 6.69 16.25
N TYR A 170 -25.66 6.55 17.53
CA TYR A 170 -25.49 5.32 18.29
C TYR A 170 -26.75 4.43 18.24
N VAL A 171 -27.95 4.99 18.47
CA VAL A 171 -29.18 4.17 18.62
C VAL A 171 -29.83 3.73 17.32
N GLU A 172 -29.54 4.37 16.19
CA GLU A 172 -30.02 3.93 14.88
C GLU A 172 -29.37 2.61 14.45
N LYS A 173 -28.22 2.25 15.06
CA LYS A 173 -27.53 1.01 14.76
C LYS A 173 -28.38 -0.20 15.17
N PRO A 174 -28.61 -1.17 14.28
CA PRO A 174 -29.51 -2.30 14.55
C PRO A 174 -29.01 -3.23 15.66
N ASN A 175 -27.70 -3.24 15.95
CA ASN A 175 -27.10 -4.05 17.01
C ASN A 175 -26.98 -3.28 18.35
N CYS A 176 -27.49 -2.04 18.42
CA CYS A 176 -27.52 -1.27 19.65
C CYS A 176 -28.78 -1.57 20.46
N ILE A 177 -28.62 -2.07 21.68
CA ILE A 177 -29.69 -2.15 22.67
C ILE A 177 -29.88 -0.75 23.26
N ILE A 178 -31.12 -0.28 23.34
CA ILE A 178 -31.47 1.05 23.84
C ILE A 178 -31.94 0.91 25.28
N LEU A 179 -31.24 1.55 26.22
CA LEU A 179 -31.68 1.69 27.60
C LEU A 179 -32.31 3.07 27.79
N ALA A 180 -33.64 3.14 27.66
CA ALA A 180 -34.40 4.37 27.73
C ALA A 180 -34.77 4.71 29.18
N ILE A 181 -34.11 5.72 29.73
CA ILE A 181 -34.26 6.16 31.13
C ILE A 181 -35.24 7.33 31.22
N SER A 182 -36.32 7.11 31.98
CA SER A 182 -37.35 8.11 32.25
C SER A 182 -37.57 8.30 33.76
N PRO A 183 -37.79 9.52 34.25
CA PRO A 183 -38.13 9.74 35.64
C PRO A 183 -39.62 9.46 35.90
N ALA A 184 -39.95 8.86 37.05
CA ALA A 184 -41.31 8.47 37.43
C ALA A 184 -42.22 9.66 37.77
N ASN A 185 -41.63 10.78 38.18
CA ASN A 185 -42.34 11.99 38.56
C ASN A 185 -42.76 12.85 37.35
N GLN A 186 -42.64 12.33 36.14
CA GLN A 186 -43.10 12.94 34.89
C GLN A 186 -43.89 11.90 34.11
N ASP A 187 -44.84 12.36 33.30
CA ASP A 187 -45.57 11.46 32.41
C ASP A 187 -44.61 10.83 31.40
N ILE A 188 -44.63 9.50 31.30
CA ILE A 188 -43.78 8.73 30.39
C ILE A 188 -43.98 9.15 28.93
N ALA A 189 -45.18 9.64 28.58
CA ALA A 189 -45.49 10.15 27.24
C ALA A 189 -44.64 11.38 26.84
N THR A 190 -44.04 12.07 27.81
CA THR A 190 -43.17 13.23 27.57
C THR A 190 -41.68 12.88 27.47
N SER A 191 -41.34 11.60 27.57
CA SER A 191 -39.96 11.11 27.57
C SER A 191 -39.33 11.17 26.18
N ASP A 192 -38.32 12.03 26.02
CA ASP A 192 -37.55 12.14 24.78
C ASP A 192 -36.80 10.84 24.45
N ALA A 193 -36.40 10.07 25.48
CA ALA A 193 -35.74 8.79 25.28
C ALA A 193 -36.68 7.76 24.65
N ILE A 194 -37.94 7.70 25.10
CA ILE A 194 -38.95 6.81 24.53
C ILE A 194 -39.35 7.26 23.14
N LYS A 195 -39.45 8.57 22.90
CA LYS A 195 -39.70 9.12 21.57
C LYS A 195 -38.62 8.65 20.58
N ILE A 196 -37.35 8.88 20.88
CA ILE A 196 -36.23 8.48 20.01
C ILE A 196 -36.21 6.96 19.84
N ALA A 197 -36.37 6.19 20.93
CA ALA A 197 -36.38 4.74 20.87
C ALA A 197 -37.50 4.22 19.94
N ARG A 198 -38.71 4.77 20.01
CA ARG A 198 -39.83 4.38 19.14
C ARG A 198 -39.58 4.70 17.67
N GLU A 199 -38.88 5.78 17.37
CA GLU A 199 -38.57 6.16 15.99
C GLU A 199 -37.54 5.22 15.36
N VAL A 200 -36.53 4.77 16.11
CA VAL A 200 -35.45 3.90 15.62
C VAL A 200 -35.70 2.40 15.85
N ASP A 201 -36.60 2.05 16.76
CA ASP A 201 -37.02 0.69 17.12
C ASP A 201 -38.56 0.65 17.31
N PRO A 202 -39.35 0.74 16.22
CA PRO A 202 -40.81 0.82 16.31
C PRO A 202 -41.47 -0.42 16.92
N SER A 203 -40.86 -1.61 16.80
CA SER A 203 -41.37 -2.85 17.40
C SER A 203 -40.98 -3.01 18.87
N GLY A 204 -40.02 -2.21 19.36
CA GLY A 204 -39.52 -2.26 20.73
C GLY A 204 -38.70 -3.51 21.03
N GLU A 205 -38.12 -4.16 20.02
CA GLU A 205 -37.43 -5.44 20.12
C GLU A 205 -36.06 -5.35 20.81
N ARG A 206 -35.46 -4.16 20.81
CA ARG A 206 -34.13 -3.90 21.39
C ARG A 206 -34.15 -2.74 22.39
N THR A 207 -35.33 -2.36 22.87
CA THR A 207 -35.52 -1.24 23.81
C THR A 207 -35.91 -1.75 25.20
N PHE A 208 -35.13 -1.34 26.21
CA PHE A 208 -35.40 -1.55 27.63
C PHE A 208 -35.83 -0.22 28.26
N GLY A 209 -36.92 -0.26 29.03
CA GLY A 209 -37.40 0.89 29.77
C GLY A 209 -36.88 0.89 31.20
N VAL A 210 -36.36 2.02 31.67
CA VAL A 210 -35.96 2.21 33.08
C VAL A 210 -36.70 3.40 33.65
N VAL A 211 -37.33 3.18 34.81
CA VAL A 211 -38.03 4.21 35.57
C VAL A 211 -37.19 4.58 36.79
N THR A 212 -36.79 5.85 36.90
CA THR A 212 -36.03 6.37 38.05
C THR A 212 -36.90 7.28 38.91
N LYS A 213 -36.41 7.73 40.08
CA LYS A 213 -37.10 8.71 40.94
C LYS A 213 -38.49 8.27 41.42
N LEU A 214 -38.68 6.96 41.60
CA LEU A 214 -39.91 6.38 42.16
C LEU A 214 -40.18 6.89 43.58
N ASP A 215 -39.12 7.24 44.31
CA ASP A 215 -39.13 7.81 45.66
C ASP A 215 -39.52 9.30 45.71
N LEU A 216 -39.58 9.98 44.55
CA LEU A 216 -39.92 11.40 44.42
C LEU A 216 -41.28 11.62 43.75
N MET A 217 -42.14 10.59 43.75
CA MET A 217 -43.50 10.69 43.25
C MET A 217 -44.41 11.41 44.25
N ASP A 218 -45.45 12.09 43.74
CA ASP A 218 -46.44 12.74 44.58
C ASP A 218 -47.22 11.70 45.40
N LYS A 219 -47.52 12.04 46.65
CA LYS A 219 -48.25 11.14 47.55
C LYS A 219 -49.61 10.76 46.93
N GLY A 220 -49.89 9.46 46.91
CA GLY A 220 -51.10 8.90 46.30
C GLY A 220 -50.95 8.55 44.82
N THR A 221 -49.79 8.80 44.20
CA THR A 221 -49.47 8.34 42.84
C THR A 221 -48.43 7.22 42.88
N ASN A 222 -48.38 6.40 41.84
CA ASN A 222 -47.38 5.37 41.66
C ASN A 222 -47.13 5.13 40.17
N ALA A 223 -46.05 4.41 39.84
CA ALA A 223 -45.66 4.08 38.48
C ALA A 223 -45.90 2.60 38.14
N VAL A 224 -46.82 1.93 38.85
CA VAL A 224 -47.08 0.49 38.67
C VAL A 224 -47.54 0.20 37.23
N ASP A 225 -48.39 1.06 36.66
CA ASP A 225 -48.85 0.92 35.27
C ASP A 225 -47.72 1.03 34.24
N VAL A 226 -46.68 1.81 34.53
CA VAL A 226 -45.48 1.89 33.68
C VAL A 226 -44.64 0.63 33.85
N LEU A 227 -44.34 0.25 35.09
CA LEU A 227 -43.49 -0.90 35.42
C LEU A 227 -44.07 -2.23 34.95
N GLU A 228 -45.40 -2.37 34.94
CA GLU A 228 -46.10 -3.54 34.44
C GLU A 228 -46.36 -3.48 32.93
N GLY A 229 -45.90 -2.41 32.25
CA GLY A 229 -46.01 -2.24 30.80
C GLY A 229 -47.42 -1.94 30.29
N ARG A 230 -48.35 -1.56 31.19
CA ARG A 230 -49.73 -1.20 30.83
C ARG A 230 -49.81 0.17 30.15
N GLN A 231 -49.06 1.16 30.65
CA GLN A 231 -49.09 2.52 30.12
C GLN A 231 -48.29 2.64 28.80
N TYR A 232 -47.11 2.00 28.74
CA TYR A 232 -46.31 1.93 27.52
C TYR A 232 -45.71 0.54 27.37
N ARG A 233 -46.16 -0.20 26.36
CA ARG A 233 -45.78 -1.59 26.15
C ARG A 233 -44.44 -1.68 25.40
N LEU A 234 -43.48 -2.36 26.01
CA LEU A 234 -42.21 -2.78 25.40
C LEU A 234 -42.17 -4.31 25.29
N GLN A 235 -41.30 -4.85 24.43
CA GLN A 235 -41.06 -6.30 24.38
C GLN A 235 -40.23 -6.79 25.56
N HIS A 236 -39.38 -5.90 26.11
CA HIS A 236 -38.58 -6.14 27.30
C HIS A 236 -39.22 -5.51 28.54
N PRO A 237 -38.98 -6.08 29.74
CA PRO A 237 -39.59 -5.58 30.97
C PRO A 237 -39.06 -4.18 31.33
N TRP A 238 -39.94 -3.39 31.94
CA TRP A 238 -39.54 -2.15 32.61
C TRP A 238 -38.84 -2.47 33.93
N VAL A 239 -37.80 -1.69 34.25
CA VAL A 239 -37.07 -1.82 35.53
C VAL A 239 -37.10 -0.50 36.29
N GLY A 240 -37.62 -0.54 37.51
CA GLY A 240 -37.60 0.55 38.47
C GLY A 240 -36.25 0.61 39.19
N ILE A 241 -35.71 1.81 39.34
CA ILE A 241 -34.45 2.08 40.06
C ILE A 241 -34.64 3.23 41.03
N VAL A 242 -34.16 3.05 42.26
CA VAL A 242 -34.11 4.08 43.29
C VAL A 242 -32.65 4.40 43.56
N ASN A 243 -32.22 5.56 43.06
CA ASN A 243 -30.84 6.03 43.22
C ASN A 243 -30.68 6.80 44.54
N ARG A 244 -29.43 7.07 44.92
CA ARG A 244 -29.12 8.00 46.02
C ARG A 244 -29.74 9.38 45.79
N SER A 245 -30.31 9.95 46.84
CA SER A 245 -30.73 11.35 46.84
C SER A 245 -29.52 12.29 46.83
N GLN A 246 -29.72 13.58 46.49
CA GLN A 246 -28.64 14.57 46.59
C GLN A 246 -28.10 14.70 48.02
N ALA A 247 -28.95 14.50 49.03
CA ALA A 247 -28.53 14.46 50.43
C ALA A 247 -27.65 13.24 50.74
N ASP A 248 -27.99 12.05 50.21
CA ASP A 248 -27.18 10.84 50.37
C ASP A 248 -25.81 11.00 49.69
N ILE A 249 -25.77 11.65 48.52
CA ILE A 249 -24.52 11.98 47.82
C ILE A 249 -23.67 12.94 48.64
N ASN A 250 -24.24 14.03 49.15
CA ASN A 250 -23.52 15.01 49.96
C ASN A 250 -22.99 14.41 51.28
N ARG A 251 -23.69 13.39 51.82
CA ARG A 251 -23.25 12.62 52.99
C ARG A 251 -22.26 11.50 52.64
N ASN A 252 -21.86 11.36 51.37
CA ASN A 252 -21.01 10.28 50.88
C ASN A 252 -21.51 8.88 51.30
N VAL A 253 -22.83 8.66 51.24
CA VAL A 253 -23.41 7.33 51.50
C VAL A 253 -22.84 6.34 50.49
N ASP A 254 -22.22 5.27 50.99
CA ASP A 254 -21.61 4.24 50.16
C ASP A 254 -22.65 3.56 49.25
N MET A 255 -22.22 3.16 48.05
CA MET A 255 -23.10 2.59 47.03
C MET A 255 -23.66 1.22 47.45
N ILE A 256 -22.93 0.46 48.27
CA ILE A 256 -23.44 -0.80 48.84
C ILE A 256 -24.63 -0.52 49.76
N ALA A 257 -24.54 0.51 50.60
CA ALA A 257 -25.66 0.93 51.44
C ALA A 257 -26.83 1.46 50.60
N ALA A 258 -26.55 2.17 49.49
CA ALA A 258 -27.57 2.63 48.57
C ALA A 258 -28.33 1.48 47.89
N ARG A 259 -27.64 0.45 47.40
CA ARG A 259 -28.27 -0.76 46.84
C ARG A 259 -29.12 -1.51 47.85
N ARG A 260 -28.68 -1.57 49.12
CA ARG A 260 -29.48 -2.16 50.20
C ARG A 260 -30.76 -1.36 50.44
N LYS A 261 -30.66 -0.02 50.49
CA LYS A 261 -31.81 0.88 50.63
C LYS A 261 -32.78 0.79 49.45
N GLU A 262 -32.25 0.64 48.23
CA GLU A 262 -33.06 0.39 47.02
C GLU A 262 -33.86 -0.91 47.16
N ARG A 263 -33.20 -2.00 47.57
CA ARG A 263 -33.88 -3.28 47.77
C ARG A 263 -34.96 -3.20 48.84
N GLU A 264 -34.64 -2.61 49.99
CA GLU A 264 -35.57 -2.37 51.09
C GLU A 264 -36.77 -1.52 50.63
N TYR A 265 -36.55 -0.49 49.82
CA TYR A 265 -37.63 0.33 49.27
C TYR A 265 -38.62 -0.52 48.47
N PHE A 266 -38.14 -1.38 47.57
CA PHE A 266 -39.02 -2.22 46.78
C PHE A 266 -39.69 -3.32 47.60
N GLU A 267 -38.98 -3.95 48.55
CA GLU A 267 -39.53 -5.01 49.41
C GLU A 267 -40.59 -4.49 50.40
N THR A 268 -40.45 -3.26 50.88
CA THR A 268 -41.35 -2.66 51.88
C THR A 268 -42.43 -1.74 51.29
N SER A 269 -42.33 -1.36 50.02
CA SER A 269 -43.34 -0.53 49.36
C SER A 269 -44.68 -1.29 49.21
N PRO A 270 -45.79 -0.70 49.67
CA PRO A 270 -47.13 -1.25 49.43
C PRO A 270 -47.47 -1.42 47.95
N GLU A 271 -46.99 -0.51 47.10
CA GLU A 271 -47.31 -0.46 45.67
C GLU A 271 -46.38 -1.33 44.81
N TYR A 272 -45.11 -1.49 45.20
CA TYR A 272 -44.10 -2.18 44.40
C TYR A 272 -43.61 -3.51 45.00
N GLY A 273 -44.08 -3.88 46.19
CA GLY A 273 -43.67 -5.10 46.91
C GLY A 273 -43.72 -6.38 46.07
N HIS A 274 -44.78 -6.56 45.28
CA HIS A 274 -44.94 -7.73 44.42
C HIS A 274 -43.95 -7.77 43.24
N LEU A 275 -43.36 -6.62 42.87
CA LEU A 275 -42.39 -6.48 41.80
C LEU A 275 -40.93 -6.51 42.30
N ALA A 276 -40.69 -6.53 43.61
CA ALA A 276 -39.36 -6.29 44.19
C ALA A 276 -38.23 -7.15 43.58
N HIS A 277 -38.50 -8.42 43.28
CA HIS A 277 -37.54 -9.35 42.68
C HIS A 277 -37.16 -9.03 41.22
N LYS A 278 -37.89 -8.14 40.54
CA LYS A 278 -37.66 -7.67 39.16
C LYS A 278 -37.24 -6.20 39.09
N MET A 279 -36.83 -5.61 40.22
CA MET A 279 -36.50 -4.19 40.33
C MET A 279 -35.07 -4.00 40.85
N GLY A 280 -34.56 -2.80 40.66
CA GLY A 280 -33.27 -2.36 41.18
C GLY A 280 -32.09 -2.50 40.22
N SER A 281 -31.02 -1.80 40.56
CA SER A 281 -29.79 -1.68 39.77
C SER A 281 -29.07 -3.01 39.54
N GLU A 282 -29.02 -3.89 40.54
CA GLU A 282 -28.39 -5.22 40.41
C GLU A 282 -29.17 -6.15 39.49
N TYR A 283 -30.51 -6.09 39.52
CA TYR A 283 -31.37 -6.84 38.61
C TYR A 283 -31.18 -6.33 37.17
N LEU A 284 -31.21 -5.01 36.98
CA LEU A 284 -30.97 -4.40 35.67
C LEU A 284 -29.63 -4.84 35.07
N ALA A 285 -28.55 -4.78 35.85
CA ALA A 285 -27.22 -5.16 35.39
C ALA A 285 -27.19 -6.62 34.91
N LYS A 286 -27.75 -7.55 35.68
CA LYS A 286 -27.84 -8.97 35.32
C LYS A 286 -28.69 -9.19 34.06
N LEU A 287 -29.85 -8.54 33.98
CA LEU A 287 -30.75 -8.62 32.83
C LEU A 287 -30.06 -8.15 31.54
N LEU A 288 -29.42 -6.98 31.57
CA LEU A 288 -28.71 -6.42 30.42
C LEU A 288 -27.51 -7.27 30.03
N SER A 289 -26.76 -7.79 30.99
CA SER A 289 -25.61 -8.68 30.74
C SER A 289 -26.04 -9.95 30.02
N GLN A 290 -27.08 -10.63 30.51
CA GLN A 290 -27.63 -11.84 29.89
C GLN A 290 -28.17 -11.57 28.49
N HIS A 291 -28.93 -10.49 28.32
CA HIS A 291 -29.50 -10.15 27.03
C HIS A 291 -28.42 -9.75 26.01
N LEU A 292 -27.42 -8.96 26.42
CA LEU A 292 -26.29 -8.60 25.58
C LEU A 292 -25.52 -9.84 25.13
N GLU A 293 -25.27 -10.79 26.03
CA GLU A 293 -24.61 -12.06 25.70
C GLU A 293 -25.42 -12.89 24.68
N GLN A 294 -26.73 -12.95 24.85
CA GLN A 294 -27.64 -13.61 23.88
C GLN A 294 -27.56 -12.96 22.49
N VAL A 295 -27.61 -11.63 22.42
CA VAL A 295 -27.51 -10.88 21.16
C VAL A 295 -26.16 -11.10 20.50
N ILE A 296 -25.06 -11.05 21.28
CA ILE A 296 -23.71 -11.34 20.77
C ILE A 296 -23.67 -12.73 20.15
N ARG A 297 -24.19 -13.75 20.84
CA ARG A 297 -24.19 -15.13 20.33
C ARG A 297 -24.95 -15.27 19.00
N GLN A 298 -26.09 -14.59 18.86
CA GLN A 298 -26.88 -14.60 17.62
C GLN A 298 -26.18 -13.86 16.47
N LYS A 299 -25.39 -12.81 16.77
CA LYS A 299 -24.75 -11.96 15.76
C LYS A 299 -23.34 -12.41 15.36
N ILE A 300 -22.67 -13.26 16.14
CA ILE A 300 -21.33 -13.80 15.83
C ILE A 300 -21.19 -14.28 14.38
N PRO A 301 -22.10 -15.09 13.81
CA PRO A 301 -21.96 -15.54 12.43
C PRO A 301 -21.92 -14.39 11.41
N SER A 302 -22.76 -13.37 11.61
CA SER A 302 -22.77 -12.18 10.75
C SER A 302 -21.51 -11.31 10.92
N ILE A 303 -20.96 -11.25 12.13
CA ILE A 303 -19.71 -10.55 12.42
C ILE A 303 -18.53 -11.26 11.73
N ILE A 304 -18.46 -12.60 11.80
CA ILE A 304 -17.44 -13.38 11.08
C ILE A 304 -17.53 -13.17 9.57
N ALA A 305 -18.74 -13.19 9.01
CA ALA A 305 -18.97 -12.94 7.59
C ALA A 305 -18.49 -11.54 7.17
N LEU A 306 -18.79 -10.51 7.97
CA LEU A 306 -18.28 -9.15 7.76
C LEU A 306 -16.75 -9.10 7.80
N ILE A 307 -16.14 -9.73 8.82
CA ILE A 307 -14.68 -9.75 8.98
C ILE A 307 -14.01 -10.40 7.77
N ASN A 308 -14.49 -11.57 7.33
CA ASN A 308 -13.91 -12.26 6.18
C ASN A 308 -14.04 -11.45 4.89
N LYS A 309 -15.21 -10.86 4.64
CA LYS A 309 -15.42 -9.98 3.48
C LYS A 309 -14.43 -8.81 3.49
N THR A 310 -14.27 -8.14 4.63
CA THR A 310 -13.31 -7.02 4.74
C THR A 310 -11.86 -7.48 4.62
N ILE A 311 -11.50 -8.66 5.12
CA ILE A 311 -10.17 -9.25 4.91
C ILE A 311 -9.88 -9.43 3.42
N ASP A 312 -10.85 -9.96 2.67
CA ASP A 312 -10.70 -10.18 1.22
C ASP A 312 -10.55 -8.85 0.46
N GLU A 313 -11.36 -7.84 0.80
CA GLU A 313 -11.28 -6.48 0.24
C GLU A 313 -9.90 -5.84 0.52
N LEU A 314 -9.42 -5.92 1.76
CA LEU A 314 -8.12 -5.38 2.16
C LEU A 314 -6.95 -6.12 1.49
N ASN A 315 -7.02 -7.45 1.34
CA ASN A 315 -6.01 -8.21 0.61
C ASN A 315 -5.98 -7.82 -0.87
N ALA A 316 -7.14 -7.72 -1.52
CA ALA A 316 -7.23 -7.32 -2.93
C ALA A 316 -6.69 -5.90 -3.16
N GLU A 317 -6.97 -4.98 -2.24
CA GLU A 317 -6.40 -3.64 -2.29
C GLU A 317 -4.87 -3.67 -2.12
N LEU A 318 -4.37 -4.47 -1.17
CA LEU A 318 -2.94 -4.63 -0.90
C LEU A 318 -2.18 -5.26 -2.07
N ASP A 319 -2.78 -6.24 -2.75
CA ASP A 319 -2.19 -6.86 -3.93
C ASP A 319 -2.15 -5.88 -5.11
N ARG A 320 -3.13 -4.97 -5.22
CA ARG A 320 -3.15 -3.93 -6.25
C ARG A 320 -2.10 -2.83 -6.01
N ILE A 321 -1.93 -2.35 -4.77
CA ILE A 321 -0.98 -1.26 -4.44
C ILE A 321 0.42 -1.76 -4.07
N GLY A 322 0.59 -3.09 -3.96
CA GLY A 322 1.78 -3.76 -3.49
C GLY A 322 1.82 -3.91 -1.96
N ARG A 323 2.41 -5.03 -1.50
CA ARG A 323 2.56 -5.34 -0.08
C ARG A 323 3.65 -4.49 0.59
N PRO A 324 3.56 -4.24 1.92
CA PRO A 324 4.60 -3.54 2.66
C PRO A 324 5.90 -4.34 2.55
N ILE A 325 7.01 -3.64 2.34
CA ILE A 325 8.33 -4.27 2.37
C ILE A 325 8.72 -4.38 3.84
N ALA A 326 9.23 -5.55 4.23
CA ALA A 326 9.72 -5.73 5.58
C ALA A 326 10.93 -4.81 5.86
N VAL A 327 11.04 -4.37 7.11
CA VAL A 327 12.06 -3.39 7.52
C VAL A 327 13.44 -4.02 7.63
N ASP A 328 13.58 -5.34 7.53
CA ASP A 328 14.88 -6.00 7.60
C ASP A 328 15.66 -5.87 6.28
N SER A 329 16.99 -5.79 6.40
CA SER A 329 17.87 -5.60 5.24
C SER A 329 17.84 -6.79 4.28
N GLY A 330 17.56 -8.00 4.78
CA GLY A 330 17.48 -9.21 3.95
C GLY A 330 16.29 -9.17 3.00
N ALA A 331 15.11 -8.81 3.51
CA ALA A 331 13.91 -8.64 2.72
C ALA A 331 14.03 -7.49 1.73
N GLN A 332 14.59 -6.34 2.14
CA GLN A 332 14.86 -5.22 1.22
C GLN A 332 15.76 -5.64 0.06
N LEU A 333 16.86 -6.34 0.35
CA LEU A 333 17.76 -6.88 -0.67
C LEU A 333 17.03 -7.89 -1.57
N TYR A 334 16.26 -8.81 -0.99
CA TYR A 334 15.47 -9.78 -1.76
C TYR A 334 14.51 -9.10 -2.74
N THR A 335 13.77 -8.09 -2.28
CA THR A 335 12.84 -7.31 -3.09
C THR A 335 13.55 -6.59 -4.24
N ILE A 336 14.69 -5.96 -3.97
CA ILE A 336 15.50 -5.30 -5.03
C ILE A 336 15.93 -6.33 -6.09
N LEU A 337 16.44 -7.49 -5.65
CA LEU A 337 16.89 -8.54 -6.57
C LEU A 337 15.75 -9.16 -7.38
N GLU A 338 14.56 -9.30 -6.79
CA GLU A 338 13.36 -9.78 -7.47
C GLU A 338 12.95 -8.82 -8.60
N MET A 339 12.95 -7.51 -8.34
CA MET A 339 12.66 -6.48 -9.35
C MET A 339 13.70 -6.45 -10.46
N CYS A 340 14.98 -6.60 -10.13
CA CYS A 340 16.04 -6.71 -11.14
C CYS A 340 15.83 -7.93 -12.05
N ARG A 341 15.43 -9.07 -11.49
CA ARG A 341 15.14 -10.28 -12.27
C ARG A 341 13.90 -10.10 -13.16
N ALA A 342 12.89 -9.39 -12.68
CA ALA A 342 11.70 -9.04 -13.47
C ALA A 342 12.08 -8.16 -14.67
N PHE A 343 12.86 -7.10 -14.44
CA PHE A 343 13.43 -6.27 -15.51
C PHE A 343 14.27 -7.08 -16.50
N ASP A 344 15.20 -7.91 -16.01
CA ASP A 344 16.05 -8.76 -16.84
C ASP A 344 15.21 -9.71 -17.72
N LYS A 345 14.10 -10.23 -17.19
CA LYS A 345 13.17 -11.06 -17.96
C LYS A 345 12.53 -10.27 -19.09
N VAL A 346 11.97 -9.09 -18.80
CA VAL A 346 11.34 -8.21 -19.81
C VAL A 346 12.35 -7.79 -20.88
N PHE A 347 13.56 -7.40 -20.48
CA PHE A 347 14.62 -7.02 -21.41
C PHE A 347 15.03 -8.17 -22.32
N ARG A 348 15.12 -9.40 -21.80
CA ARG A 348 15.40 -10.60 -22.60
C ARG A 348 14.27 -10.91 -23.59
N GLU A 349 13.01 -10.73 -23.22
CA GLU A 349 11.87 -10.89 -24.15
C GLU A 349 11.93 -9.91 -25.34
N HIS A 350 12.48 -8.71 -25.16
CA HIS A 350 12.74 -7.79 -26.27
C HIS A 350 13.81 -8.29 -27.24
N LEU A 351 14.79 -9.06 -26.77
CA LEU A 351 15.91 -9.54 -27.59
C LEU A 351 15.66 -10.92 -28.20
N ASP A 352 15.16 -11.88 -27.43
CA ASP A 352 15.02 -13.28 -27.84
C ASP A 352 13.75 -13.55 -28.66
N GLY A 353 12.76 -12.66 -28.59
CA GLY A 353 11.45 -12.83 -29.21
C GLY A 353 10.31 -12.71 -28.20
N GLY A 354 9.16 -12.26 -28.70
CA GLY A 354 7.98 -11.89 -27.91
C GLY A 354 7.67 -10.39 -27.97
N ARG A 355 8.69 -9.55 -28.19
CA ARG A 355 8.55 -8.09 -28.38
C ARG A 355 9.46 -7.61 -29.53
N PRO A 356 9.20 -6.45 -30.16
CA PRO A 356 9.83 -6.04 -31.44
C PRO A 356 11.28 -5.51 -31.32
N GLY A 357 12.04 -5.89 -30.28
CA GLY A 357 13.41 -5.38 -30.09
C GLY A 357 14.43 -6.02 -31.03
N GLY A 358 14.39 -7.33 -31.19
CA GLY A 358 15.29 -8.07 -32.10
C GLY A 358 15.14 -7.65 -33.56
N ASP A 359 13.91 -7.37 -34.01
CA ASP A 359 13.61 -6.93 -35.38
C ASP A 359 14.29 -5.58 -35.72
N ARG A 360 14.37 -4.65 -34.76
CA ARG A 360 15.10 -3.39 -34.95
C ARG A 360 16.59 -3.59 -35.16
N ILE A 361 17.19 -4.53 -34.43
CA ILE A 361 18.60 -4.90 -34.58
C ILE A 361 18.82 -5.55 -35.95
N TYR A 362 17.92 -6.44 -36.36
CA TYR A 362 17.92 -7.05 -37.69
C TYR A 362 17.85 -5.98 -38.79
N GLY A 363 16.99 -4.96 -38.64
CA GLY A 363 16.91 -3.81 -39.54
C GLY A 363 18.23 -3.06 -39.73
N VAL A 364 19.08 -2.96 -38.69
CA VAL A 364 20.41 -2.36 -38.81
C VAL A 364 21.30 -3.19 -39.74
N PHE A 365 21.31 -4.51 -39.56
CA PHE A 365 22.22 -5.40 -40.30
C PHE A 365 21.76 -5.70 -41.73
N ASP A 366 20.46 -5.81 -41.99
CA ASP A 366 19.94 -6.20 -43.30
C ASP A 366 19.65 -5.02 -44.22
N HIS A 367 19.39 -3.83 -43.65
CA HIS A 367 19.06 -2.64 -44.43
C HIS A 367 20.12 -1.56 -44.31
N GLN A 368 20.46 -1.13 -43.10
CA GLN A 368 21.33 0.05 -42.90
C GLN A 368 22.77 -0.22 -43.30
N LEU A 369 23.37 -1.31 -42.81
CA LEU A 369 24.76 -1.68 -43.15
C LEU A 369 24.94 -1.89 -44.67
N PRO A 370 24.13 -2.72 -45.38
CA PRO A 370 24.31 -2.92 -46.81
C PRO A 370 24.07 -1.65 -47.63
N ALA A 371 23.13 -0.80 -47.21
CA ALA A 371 22.92 0.50 -47.85
C ALA A 371 24.11 1.45 -47.65
N ALA A 372 24.73 1.45 -46.46
CA ALA A 372 25.92 2.25 -46.17
C ALA A 372 27.13 1.78 -46.98
N LEU A 373 27.33 0.46 -47.08
CA LEU A 373 28.40 -0.14 -47.90
C LEU A 373 28.26 0.19 -49.39
N LYS A 374 27.03 0.19 -49.93
CA LYS A 374 26.76 0.55 -51.33
C LYS A 374 27.01 2.03 -51.66
N LYS A 375 26.98 2.92 -50.68
CA LYS A 375 27.18 4.37 -50.85
C LYS A 375 28.65 4.80 -50.78
N LEU A 376 29.57 3.85 -50.58
CA LEU A 376 31.00 4.15 -50.47
C LEU A 376 31.56 4.67 -51.81
N PRO A 377 32.47 5.67 -51.80
CA PRO A 377 32.89 6.39 -53.00
C PRO A 377 33.97 5.66 -53.83
N PHE A 378 33.78 4.35 -54.06
CA PHE A 378 34.77 3.52 -54.78
C PHE A 378 34.98 3.97 -56.23
N ASP A 379 33.94 4.43 -56.94
CA ASP A 379 34.08 4.95 -58.31
C ASP A 379 35.03 6.15 -58.39
N ARG A 380 34.99 7.03 -57.38
CA ARG A 380 35.88 8.19 -57.28
C ARG A 380 37.29 7.77 -56.91
N HIS A 381 37.42 6.89 -55.91
CA HIS A 381 38.71 6.42 -55.41
C HIS A 381 39.46 5.52 -56.42
N LEU A 382 38.75 4.69 -57.17
CA LEU A 382 39.29 3.83 -58.22
C LEU A 382 39.19 4.45 -59.62
N SER A 383 38.94 5.76 -59.70
CA SER A 383 38.98 6.49 -60.96
C SER A 383 40.37 6.44 -61.58
N LEU A 384 40.44 6.39 -62.90
CA LEU A 384 41.68 6.21 -63.66
C LEU A 384 42.76 7.25 -63.30
N LYS A 385 42.34 8.51 -63.11
CA LYS A 385 43.21 9.61 -62.65
C LYS A 385 43.78 9.37 -61.25
N ASN A 386 42.97 8.85 -60.32
CA ASN A 386 43.42 8.59 -58.97
C ASN A 386 44.34 7.36 -58.91
N VAL A 387 44.01 6.30 -59.64
CA VAL A 387 44.84 5.09 -59.76
C VAL A 387 46.22 5.45 -60.30
N GLN A 388 46.28 6.21 -61.40
CA GLN A 388 47.55 6.68 -61.96
C GLN A 388 48.37 7.45 -60.93
N ARG A 389 47.74 8.39 -60.22
CA ARG A 389 48.40 9.21 -59.20
C ARG A 389 48.98 8.33 -58.09
N VAL A 390 48.15 7.48 -57.48
CA VAL A 390 48.55 6.63 -56.34
C VAL A 390 49.64 5.64 -56.73
N VAL A 391 49.56 5.03 -57.91
CA VAL A 391 50.59 4.10 -58.40
C VAL A 391 51.91 4.82 -58.64
N THR A 392 51.89 5.97 -59.31
CA THR A 392 53.10 6.77 -59.57
C THR A 392 53.73 7.26 -58.26
N GLU A 393 52.93 7.73 -57.30
CA GLU A 393 53.39 8.13 -55.97
C GLU A 393 53.91 6.97 -55.11
N ALA A 394 53.45 5.74 -55.39
CA ALA A 394 53.90 4.54 -54.70
C ALA A 394 55.26 4.04 -55.22
N ASP A 395 55.49 4.16 -56.53
CA ASP A 395 56.78 3.84 -57.17
C ASP A 395 57.87 4.87 -56.82
N GLY A 396 57.48 6.14 -56.64
CA GLY A 396 58.43 7.21 -56.32
C GLY A 396 59.45 7.41 -57.44
N TYR A 397 60.74 7.45 -57.12
CA TYR A 397 61.81 7.60 -58.11
C TYR A 397 62.32 6.27 -58.71
N GLN A 398 61.85 5.12 -58.20
CA GLN A 398 62.24 3.79 -58.68
C GLN A 398 61.02 3.09 -59.30
N PRO A 399 60.93 3.01 -60.64
CA PRO A 399 59.82 2.33 -61.29
C PRO A 399 59.82 0.83 -60.93
N HIS A 400 58.63 0.25 -60.81
CA HIS A 400 58.46 -1.18 -60.63
C HIS A 400 58.90 -1.96 -61.88
N LEU A 401 59.55 -3.12 -61.69
CA LEU A 401 60.06 -3.94 -62.80
C LEU A 401 59.02 -4.91 -63.40
N ILE A 402 58.05 -5.36 -62.60
CA ILE A 402 57.11 -6.43 -62.99
C ILE A 402 55.65 -6.06 -62.63
N ALA A 403 55.39 -5.54 -61.43
CA ALA A 403 54.07 -5.08 -61.01
C ALA A 403 54.17 -4.00 -59.92
N PRO A 404 53.27 -2.98 -59.91
CA PRO A 404 53.26 -1.92 -58.90
C PRO A 404 52.63 -2.39 -57.57
N GLU A 405 53.27 -3.34 -56.88
CA GLU A 405 52.73 -3.92 -55.62
C GLU A 405 52.40 -2.86 -54.58
N GLN A 406 53.25 -1.84 -54.43
CA GLN A 406 53.04 -0.77 -53.47
C GLN A 406 51.83 0.11 -53.84
N GLY A 407 51.58 0.30 -55.14
CA GLY A 407 50.39 0.98 -55.64
C GLY A 407 49.12 0.20 -55.33
N TYR A 408 49.14 -1.12 -55.56
CA TYR A 408 48.05 -2.02 -55.16
C TYR A 408 47.76 -1.95 -53.66
N ARG A 409 48.80 -2.08 -52.82
CA ARG A 409 48.66 -2.02 -51.36
C ARG A 409 48.03 -0.70 -50.91
N ARG A 410 48.52 0.45 -51.39
CA ARG A 410 47.97 1.78 -51.04
C ARG A 410 46.52 1.96 -51.50
N LEU A 411 46.18 1.50 -52.71
CA LEU A 411 44.80 1.57 -53.21
C LEU A 411 43.84 0.71 -52.39
N ILE A 412 44.27 -0.49 -52.00
CA ILE A 412 43.48 -1.42 -51.19
C ILE A 412 43.32 -0.86 -49.77
N GLU A 413 44.40 -0.44 -49.12
CA GLU A 413 44.37 0.14 -47.77
C GLU A 413 43.44 1.36 -47.70
N GLY A 414 43.58 2.29 -48.67
CA GLY A 414 42.71 3.45 -48.77
C GLY A 414 41.25 3.09 -49.02
N SER A 415 40.99 2.03 -49.79
CA SER A 415 39.63 1.53 -50.04
C SER A 415 39.02 0.88 -48.80
N ILE A 416 39.78 0.04 -48.10
CA ILE A 416 39.32 -0.67 -46.90
C ILE A 416 39.03 0.31 -45.77
N GLY A 417 39.78 1.42 -45.68
CA GLY A 417 39.51 2.51 -44.74
C GLY A 417 38.08 3.04 -44.80
N TYR A 418 37.45 3.05 -45.98
CA TYR A 418 36.05 3.48 -46.13
C TYR A 418 35.04 2.56 -45.41
N PHE A 419 35.38 1.29 -45.14
CA PHE A 419 34.49 0.38 -44.42
C PHE A 419 34.41 0.66 -42.91
N LYS A 420 35.37 1.39 -42.34
CA LYS A 420 35.37 1.74 -40.90
C LYS A 420 34.12 2.54 -40.52
N GLY A 421 33.74 3.51 -41.35
CA GLY A 421 32.55 4.35 -41.10
C GLY A 421 31.25 3.54 -40.98
N PRO A 422 30.85 2.73 -41.98
CA PRO A 422 29.70 1.83 -41.89
C PRO A 422 29.77 0.84 -40.72
N ALA A 423 30.96 0.33 -40.39
CA ALA A 423 31.14 -0.59 -39.26
C ALA A 423 30.85 0.10 -37.91
N GLU A 424 31.41 1.29 -37.67
CA GLU A 424 31.14 2.09 -36.47
C GLU A 424 29.68 2.55 -36.41
N ALA A 425 29.10 2.97 -37.53
CA ALA A 425 27.70 3.35 -37.59
C ALA A 425 26.76 2.20 -37.20
N SER A 426 27.10 0.96 -37.57
CA SER A 426 26.33 -0.24 -37.19
C SER A 426 26.43 -0.52 -35.69
N VAL A 427 27.62 -0.37 -35.10
CA VAL A 427 27.85 -0.47 -33.65
C VAL A 427 26.98 0.55 -32.91
N ASP A 428 26.99 1.80 -33.36
CA ASP A 428 26.28 2.90 -32.74
C ASP A 428 24.75 2.78 -32.88
N ALA A 429 24.27 2.29 -34.03
CA ALA A 429 22.85 2.03 -34.26
C ALA A 429 22.32 0.92 -33.33
N VAL A 430 23.06 -0.19 -33.15
CA VAL A 430 22.67 -1.26 -32.22
C VAL A 430 22.72 -0.78 -30.77
N HIS A 431 23.74 -0.02 -30.39
CA HIS A 431 23.82 0.58 -29.05
C HIS A 431 22.60 1.46 -28.74
N PHE A 432 22.19 2.29 -29.70
CA PHE A 432 20.99 3.12 -29.57
C PHE A 432 19.72 2.27 -29.39
N VAL A 433 19.57 1.19 -30.17
CA VAL A 433 18.44 0.25 -30.00
C VAL A 433 18.45 -0.35 -28.59
N LEU A 434 19.61 -0.83 -28.10
CA LEU A 434 19.71 -1.42 -26.76
C LEU A 434 19.35 -0.41 -25.65
N LYS A 435 19.79 0.85 -25.74
CA LYS A 435 19.42 1.91 -24.78
C LYS A 435 17.91 2.16 -24.75
N GLU A 436 17.26 2.19 -25.92
CA GLU A 436 15.80 2.32 -26.01
C GLU A 436 15.08 1.10 -25.41
N LEU A 437 15.61 -0.11 -25.62
CA LEU A 437 15.05 -1.33 -25.03
C LEU A 437 15.18 -1.35 -23.51
N VAL A 438 16.27 -0.82 -22.94
CA VAL A 438 16.40 -0.65 -21.48
C VAL A 438 15.31 0.27 -20.95
N ARG A 439 15.15 1.46 -21.53
CA ARG A 439 14.10 2.42 -21.12
C ARG A 439 12.71 1.80 -21.18
N LYS A 440 12.40 1.11 -22.28
CA LYS A 440 11.12 0.44 -22.49
C LYS A 440 10.90 -0.69 -21.48
N SER A 441 11.92 -1.51 -21.21
CA SER A 441 11.83 -2.61 -20.27
C SER A 441 11.60 -2.14 -18.84
N ILE A 442 12.23 -1.03 -18.43
CA ILE A 442 11.95 -0.39 -17.12
C ILE A 442 10.49 0.04 -17.06
N SER A 443 9.98 0.72 -18.10
CA SER A 443 8.59 1.20 -18.12
C SER A 443 7.53 0.08 -18.15
N GLU A 444 7.89 -1.09 -18.68
CA GLU A 444 7.01 -2.26 -18.79
C GLU A 444 7.12 -3.22 -17.59
N THR A 445 8.05 -2.96 -16.66
CA THR A 445 8.16 -3.72 -15.42
C THR A 445 7.28 -3.04 -14.36
N GLU A 446 6.06 -3.55 -14.17
CA GLU A 446 5.06 -2.95 -13.29
C GLU A 446 5.56 -2.79 -11.84
N GLU A 447 6.33 -3.76 -11.36
CA GLU A 447 6.88 -3.78 -10.01
C GLU A 447 7.89 -2.63 -9.78
N LEU A 448 8.59 -2.18 -10.83
CA LEU A 448 9.58 -1.10 -10.75
C LEU A 448 8.94 0.29 -10.74
N LYS A 449 7.75 0.47 -11.29
CA LYS A 449 7.04 1.76 -11.29
C LYS A 449 6.84 2.33 -9.88
N ARG A 450 6.78 1.44 -8.88
CA ARG A 450 6.64 1.78 -7.46
C ARG A 450 7.90 2.42 -6.86
N PHE A 451 9.08 2.17 -7.43
CA PHE A 451 10.38 2.56 -6.87
C PHE A 451 11.17 3.39 -7.88
N PRO A 452 10.96 4.72 -7.93
CA PRO A 452 11.64 5.60 -8.87
C PRO A 452 13.15 5.60 -8.71
N THR A 453 13.67 5.59 -7.47
CA THR A 453 15.12 5.58 -7.26
C THR A 453 15.74 4.27 -7.73
N LEU A 454 15.15 3.12 -7.39
CA LEU A 454 15.60 1.83 -7.92
C LEU A 454 15.55 1.78 -9.46
N SER A 455 14.49 2.31 -10.07
CA SER A 455 14.36 2.38 -11.53
C SER A 455 15.48 3.20 -12.17
N ASN A 456 15.81 4.35 -11.59
CA ASN A 456 16.91 5.20 -12.05
C ASN A 456 18.28 4.55 -11.84
N ASP A 457 18.47 3.88 -10.71
CA ASP A 457 19.69 3.12 -10.40
C ASP A 457 19.92 1.98 -11.42
N ILE A 458 18.87 1.22 -11.74
CA ILE A 458 18.89 0.17 -12.77
C ILE A 458 19.17 0.78 -14.15
N ALA A 459 18.50 1.88 -14.51
CA ALA A 459 18.72 2.56 -15.79
C ALA A 459 20.18 3.01 -15.94
N THR A 460 20.75 3.59 -14.88
CA THR A 460 22.13 4.10 -14.87
C THR A 460 23.11 2.94 -15.05
N ALA A 461 22.98 1.89 -14.25
CA ALA A 461 23.85 0.72 -14.32
C ALA A 461 23.78 0.01 -15.68
N ALA A 462 22.58 -0.14 -16.23
CA ALA A 462 22.38 -0.74 -17.55
C ALA A 462 23.03 0.11 -18.66
N ASN A 463 22.87 1.44 -18.63
CA ASN A 463 23.48 2.33 -19.62
C ASN A 463 25.02 2.33 -19.54
N GLU A 464 25.60 2.28 -18.34
CA GLU A 464 27.05 2.15 -18.16
C GLU A 464 27.58 0.83 -18.73
N ALA A 465 26.87 -0.28 -18.52
CA ALA A 465 27.23 -1.57 -19.09
C ALA A 465 27.17 -1.55 -20.62
N LEU A 466 26.10 -1.00 -21.19
CA LEU A 466 25.96 -0.85 -22.65
C LEU A 466 27.09 -0.02 -23.26
N GLU A 467 27.56 1.04 -22.59
CA GLU A 467 28.66 1.86 -23.11
C GLU A 467 29.98 1.06 -23.17
N LYS A 468 30.25 0.20 -22.18
CA LYS A 468 31.40 -0.70 -22.20
C LYS A 468 31.29 -1.70 -23.35
N PHE A 469 30.11 -2.28 -23.57
CA PHE A 469 29.88 -3.22 -24.66
C PHE A 469 30.03 -2.57 -26.04
N ARG A 470 29.55 -1.33 -26.19
CA ARG A 470 29.72 -0.52 -27.41
C ARG A 470 31.19 -0.30 -27.74
N GLU A 471 32.01 0.08 -26.75
CA GLU A 471 33.43 0.35 -26.96
C GLU A 471 34.20 -0.92 -27.37
N GLU A 472 33.95 -2.05 -26.70
CA GLU A 472 34.56 -3.33 -27.09
C GLU A 472 34.10 -3.80 -28.48
N SER A 473 32.82 -3.56 -28.82
CA SER A 473 32.29 -3.82 -30.15
C SER A 473 32.94 -2.95 -31.22
N ARG A 474 33.16 -1.66 -30.95
CA ARG A 474 33.83 -0.72 -31.86
C ARG A 474 35.25 -1.19 -32.15
N LYS A 475 36.04 -1.49 -31.11
CA LYS A 475 37.40 -2.04 -31.26
C LYS A 475 37.41 -3.31 -32.10
N THR A 476 36.45 -4.20 -31.86
CA THR A 476 36.36 -5.48 -32.56
C THR A 476 36.04 -5.31 -34.04
N VAL A 477 35.05 -4.49 -34.40
CA VAL A 477 34.71 -4.28 -35.82
C VAL A 477 35.81 -3.53 -36.58
N LEU A 478 36.50 -2.58 -35.93
CA LEU A 478 37.62 -1.88 -36.54
C LEU A 478 38.80 -2.84 -36.79
N ARG A 479 39.10 -3.72 -35.84
CA ARG A 479 40.10 -4.79 -36.03
C ARG A 479 39.74 -5.71 -37.20
N LEU A 480 38.47 -6.10 -37.34
CA LEU A 480 38.04 -6.90 -38.49
C LEU A 480 38.32 -6.20 -39.82
N VAL A 481 38.04 -4.88 -39.90
CA VAL A 481 38.33 -4.10 -41.11
C VAL A 481 39.84 -3.98 -41.34
N ASP A 482 40.63 -3.70 -40.30
CA ASP A 482 42.09 -3.55 -40.41
C ASP A 482 42.80 -4.86 -40.77
N MET A 483 42.26 -6.01 -40.35
CA MET A 483 42.80 -7.33 -40.71
C MET A 483 42.77 -7.57 -42.22
N GLU A 484 41.77 -7.05 -42.94
CA GLU A 484 41.62 -7.23 -44.39
C GLU A 484 42.69 -6.46 -45.18
N SER A 485 43.26 -5.37 -44.64
CA SER A 485 44.36 -4.63 -45.29
C SER A 485 45.75 -5.08 -44.83
N SER A 486 45.84 -5.71 -43.65
CA SER A 486 47.11 -6.08 -43.02
C SER A 486 47.88 -7.19 -43.74
N TYR A 487 47.19 -8.09 -44.44
CA TYR A 487 47.81 -9.21 -45.14
C TYR A 487 47.11 -9.57 -46.44
N LEU A 488 47.75 -9.22 -47.56
CA LEU A 488 47.33 -9.66 -48.89
C LEU A 488 47.99 -11.00 -49.23
N THR A 489 47.18 -12.00 -49.54
CA THR A 489 47.70 -13.35 -49.84
C THR A 489 48.52 -13.36 -51.12
N VAL A 490 49.50 -14.25 -51.21
CA VAL A 490 50.27 -14.48 -52.45
C VAL A 490 49.35 -14.86 -53.62
N GLU A 491 48.25 -15.54 -53.32
CA GLU A 491 47.23 -15.93 -54.30
C GLU A 491 46.54 -14.73 -54.96
N PHE A 492 46.34 -13.64 -54.22
CA PHE A 492 45.82 -12.39 -54.78
C PHE A 492 46.74 -11.87 -55.90
N PHE A 493 48.05 -11.79 -55.64
CA PHE A 493 49.01 -11.33 -56.64
C PHE A 493 49.20 -12.31 -57.80
N ARG A 494 49.16 -13.63 -57.55
CA ARG A 494 49.20 -14.62 -58.63
C ARG A 494 48.03 -14.47 -59.60
N LYS A 495 46.81 -14.29 -59.11
CA LYS A 495 45.62 -14.10 -59.95
C LYS A 495 45.73 -12.87 -60.87
N ILE A 496 46.41 -11.80 -60.41
CA ILE A 496 46.65 -10.58 -61.21
C ILE A 496 47.52 -10.87 -62.45
N HIS A 497 48.54 -11.71 -62.31
CA HIS A 497 49.46 -12.04 -63.40
C HIS A 497 48.85 -12.97 -64.48
N PHE A 498 47.88 -13.81 -64.11
CA PHE A 498 47.33 -14.84 -65.01
C PHE A 498 46.14 -14.39 -65.89
N GLU A 499 45.62 -13.17 -65.77
CA GLU A 499 44.64 -12.66 -66.73
C GLU A 499 45.33 -12.10 -67.99
N PRO A 500 45.27 -12.78 -69.16
CA PRO A 500 45.87 -12.26 -70.39
C PRO A 500 45.09 -11.03 -70.89
N GLU A 501 45.80 -10.08 -71.52
CA GLU A 501 45.21 -8.99 -72.29
C GLU A 501 44.31 -9.56 -73.40
N LYS A 502 43.02 -9.79 -73.09
CA LYS A 502 42.02 -10.05 -74.12
C LYS A 502 41.75 -8.71 -74.81
N ASN A 503 42.53 -8.42 -75.85
CA ASN A 503 42.11 -7.52 -76.90
C ASN A 503 41.63 -8.40 -78.07
N PRO A 504 40.32 -8.74 -78.17
CA PRO A 504 39.89 -9.78 -79.10
C PRO A 504 40.02 -9.40 -80.57
N ASN A 505 40.22 -8.11 -80.91
CA ASN A 505 40.16 -7.62 -82.29
C ASN A 505 41.20 -6.54 -82.64
N GLY A 506 42.33 -6.47 -81.93
CA GLY A 506 43.44 -5.55 -82.30
C GLY A 506 44.55 -6.30 -83.05
N PRO A 507 45.06 -5.82 -84.19
CA PRO A 507 46.23 -6.42 -84.83
C PRO A 507 47.43 -6.39 -83.87
N PRO A 508 48.38 -7.36 -83.99
CA PRO A 508 49.54 -7.42 -83.12
C PRO A 508 50.30 -6.09 -83.22
N ASN A 509 50.36 -5.36 -82.10
CA ASN A 509 51.06 -4.09 -82.04
C ASN A 509 52.55 -4.35 -82.34
N PRO A 510 53.12 -3.89 -83.48
CA PRO A 510 54.49 -4.24 -83.87
C PRO A 510 55.55 -3.55 -83.00
N ASN A 511 55.17 -2.59 -82.17
CA ASN A 511 56.08 -1.90 -81.25
C ASN A 511 56.24 -2.67 -79.93
N ARG A 512 56.75 -3.91 -80.00
CA ARG A 512 57.26 -4.63 -78.81
C ARG A 512 58.72 -4.28 -78.47
N ASN A 513 59.36 -3.45 -79.29
CA ASN A 513 60.77 -3.07 -79.17
C ASN A 513 60.97 -1.59 -78.77
N GLY A 514 59.96 -0.93 -78.19
CA GLY A 514 60.15 0.35 -77.48
C GLY A 514 60.87 0.13 -76.15
N PRO A 515 61.69 1.08 -75.65
CA PRO A 515 62.44 0.88 -74.41
C PRO A 515 61.48 0.64 -73.23
N PRO A 516 61.80 -0.33 -72.35
CA PRO A 516 60.85 -1.00 -71.43
C PRO A 516 60.20 -0.11 -70.35
N ASN A 517 60.54 1.18 -70.29
CA ASN A 517 60.03 2.10 -69.26
C ASN A 517 58.83 2.96 -69.70
N MET A 518 58.51 3.07 -71.00
CA MET A 518 57.46 4.02 -71.46
C MET A 518 56.05 3.42 -71.52
N ASP A 519 55.91 2.10 -71.67
CA ASP A 519 54.59 1.45 -71.85
C ASP A 519 53.89 1.06 -70.52
N SER A 520 54.56 1.21 -69.37
CA SER A 520 54.07 0.73 -68.06
C SER A 520 52.85 1.49 -67.52
N TYR A 521 52.51 2.65 -68.08
CA TYR A 521 51.38 3.48 -67.65
C TYR A 521 50.29 3.62 -68.73
N THR A 522 50.13 2.62 -69.59
CA THR A 522 48.99 2.62 -70.53
C THR A 522 47.66 2.67 -69.77
N ASP A 523 46.69 3.41 -70.32
CA ASP A 523 45.32 3.49 -69.78
C ASP A 523 44.71 2.09 -69.52
N ASN A 524 45.08 1.10 -70.32
CA ASN A 524 44.64 -0.29 -70.16
C ASN A 524 45.22 -0.95 -68.89
N HIS A 525 46.52 -0.76 -68.61
CA HIS A 525 47.15 -1.29 -67.41
C HIS A 525 46.54 -0.67 -66.15
N LEU A 526 46.36 0.65 -66.14
CA LEU A 526 45.73 1.38 -65.04
C LEU A 526 44.28 0.94 -64.80
N ARG A 527 43.49 0.70 -65.87
CA ARG A 527 42.13 0.13 -65.77
C ARG A 527 42.14 -1.25 -65.13
N LYS A 528 43.12 -2.10 -65.49
CA LYS A 528 43.26 -3.44 -64.92
C LYS A 528 43.61 -3.39 -63.43
N ILE A 529 44.51 -2.50 -63.01
CA ILE A 529 44.81 -2.26 -61.59
C ILE A 529 43.52 -1.89 -60.83
N GLY A 530 42.79 -0.88 -61.32
CA GLY A 530 41.53 -0.45 -60.71
C GLY A 530 40.49 -1.59 -60.63
N SER A 531 40.35 -2.38 -61.70
CA SER A 531 39.43 -3.52 -61.74
C SER A 531 39.79 -4.63 -60.75
N ASN A 532 41.08 -4.99 -60.64
CA ASN A 532 41.55 -6.01 -59.71
C ASN A 532 41.36 -5.57 -58.25
N VAL A 533 41.67 -4.31 -57.95
CA VAL A 533 41.43 -3.72 -56.63
C VAL A 533 39.94 -3.71 -56.32
N ASN A 534 39.08 -3.33 -57.29
CA ASN A 534 37.63 -3.34 -57.12
C ASN A 534 37.08 -4.75 -56.84
N SER A 535 37.60 -5.77 -57.52
CA SER A 535 37.22 -7.18 -57.30
C SER A 535 37.56 -7.64 -55.88
N TYR A 536 38.76 -7.29 -55.39
CA TYR A 536 39.16 -7.59 -54.01
C TYR A 536 38.30 -6.87 -52.98
N ILE A 537 38.03 -5.57 -53.19
CA ILE A 537 37.15 -4.79 -52.32
C ILE A 537 35.73 -5.38 -52.30
N GLY A 538 35.23 -5.87 -53.44
CA GLY A 538 33.95 -6.58 -53.51
C GLY A 538 33.92 -7.80 -52.59
N MET A 539 34.96 -8.63 -52.65
CA MET A 539 35.10 -9.82 -51.78
C MET A 539 35.20 -9.46 -50.29
N VAL A 540 35.98 -8.41 -49.97
CA VAL A 540 36.09 -7.89 -48.59
C VAL A 540 34.75 -7.34 -48.12
N CYS A 541 34.03 -6.61 -48.96
CA CYS A 541 32.69 -6.07 -48.67
C CYS A 541 31.71 -7.21 -48.32
N ASP A 542 31.66 -8.28 -49.12
CA ASP A 542 30.81 -9.45 -48.86
C ASP A 542 31.20 -10.17 -47.57
N THR A 543 32.49 -10.22 -47.24
CA THR A 543 32.99 -10.78 -45.98
C THR A 543 32.56 -9.92 -44.79
N LEU A 544 32.83 -8.61 -44.83
CA LEU A 544 32.50 -7.65 -43.78
C LEU A 544 31.00 -7.52 -43.53
N LYS A 545 30.18 -7.60 -44.60
CA LYS A 545 28.71 -7.64 -44.50
C LYS A 545 28.21 -8.76 -43.59
N ASN A 546 28.96 -9.87 -43.50
CA ASN A 546 28.60 -11.01 -42.65
C ASN A 546 29.33 -11.04 -41.31
N THR A 547 30.56 -10.52 -41.22
CA THR A 547 31.38 -10.58 -40.00
C THR A 547 31.11 -9.43 -39.03
N ILE A 548 30.78 -8.22 -39.53
CA ILE A 548 30.41 -7.07 -38.68
C ILE A 548 29.19 -7.39 -37.80
N PRO A 549 28.04 -7.87 -38.35
CA PRO A 549 26.90 -8.25 -37.52
C PRO A 549 27.25 -9.29 -36.44
N LYS A 550 28.07 -10.30 -36.78
CA LYS A 550 28.50 -11.33 -35.81
C LYS A 550 29.30 -10.72 -34.66
N ALA A 551 30.22 -9.80 -34.94
CA ALA A 551 30.99 -9.09 -33.93
C ALA A 551 30.10 -8.21 -33.04
N VAL A 552 29.19 -7.43 -33.65
CA VAL A 552 28.26 -6.56 -32.90
C VAL A 552 27.32 -7.36 -32.02
N VAL A 553 26.73 -8.44 -32.52
CA VAL A 553 25.88 -9.35 -31.72
C VAL A 553 26.67 -9.99 -30.59
N HIS A 554 27.90 -10.45 -30.86
CA HIS A 554 28.74 -11.07 -29.84
C HIS A 554 29.13 -10.10 -28.72
N CYS A 555 29.58 -8.90 -29.06
CA CYS A 555 30.11 -7.94 -28.11
C CYS A 555 29.04 -7.10 -27.42
N GLN A 556 27.89 -6.84 -28.07
CA GLN A 556 26.82 -6.01 -27.50
C GLN A 556 25.59 -6.81 -27.14
N VAL A 557 24.91 -7.42 -28.11
CA VAL A 557 23.57 -8.00 -27.88
C VAL A 557 23.64 -9.18 -26.91
N ARG A 558 24.60 -10.08 -27.11
CA ARG A 558 24.80 -11.26 -26.26
C ARG A 558 25.30 -10.90 -24.87
N GLU A 559 26.17 -9.90 -24.75
CA GLU A 559 26.64 -9.40 -23.46
C GLU A 559 25.55 -8.64 -22.71
N ALA A 560 24.79 -7.76 -23.37
CA ALA A 560 23.60 -7.13 -22.79
C ALA A 560 22.58 -8.15 -22.30
N LYS A 561 22.43 -9.30 -22.97
CA LYS A 561 21.55 -10.38 -22.48
C LYS A 561 22.09 -11.08 -21.21
N ARG A 562 23.41 -11.15 -21.05
CA ARG A 562 24.08 -11.98 -20.03
C ARG A 562 24.51 -11.23 -18.79
N SER A 563 24.95 -9.98 -18.95
CA SER A 563 25.76 -9.29 -17.96
C SER A 563 25.37 -7.83 -17.73
N LEU A 564 24.20 -7.39 -18.23
CA LEU A 564 23.73 -6.00 -18.13
C LEU A 564 23.73 -5.45 -16.70
N LEU A 565 23.24 -6.24 -15.74
CA LEU A 565 23.15 -5.85 -14.32
C LEU A 565 24.20 -6.51 -13.42
N ASN A 566 25.22 -7.18 -13.95
CA ASN A 566 26.20 -7.90 -13.12
C ASN A 566 26.93 -6.99 -12.13
N HIS A 567 27.36 -5.79 -12.58
CA HIS A 567 28.01 -4.83 -11.70
C HIS A 567 27.03 -4.25 -10.66
N PHE A 568 25.77 -4.07 -11.05
CA PHE A 568 24.71 -3.61 -10.16
C PHE A 568 24.46 -4.60 -9.03
N TYR A 569 24.34 -5.89 -9.34
CA TYR A 569 24.15 -6.96 -8.33
C TYR A 569 25.28 -6.97 -7.29
N VAL A 570 26.53 -6.83 -7.72
CA VAL A 570 27.69 -6.76 -6.81
C VAL A 570 27.64 -5.50 -5.94
N HIS A 571 27.23 -4.36 -6.52
CA HIS A 571 27.16 -3.09 -5.79
C HIS A 571 26.03 -3.11 -4.74
N VAL A 572 24.83 -3.57 -5.12
CA VAL A 572 23.68 -3.69 -4.21
C VAL A 572 23.98 -4.67 -3.07
N GLY A 573 24.64 -5.80 -3.35
CA GLY A 573 25.02 -6.77 -2.31
C GLY A 573 25.99 -6.23 -1.25
N ARG A 574 26.61 -5.06 -1.48
CA ARG A 574 27.50 -4.38 -0.52
C ARG A 574 26.83 -3.19 0.18
N LYS A 575 25.60 -2.84 -0.18
CA LYS A 575 24.88 -1.71 0.43
C LYS A 575 24.38 -2.09 1.81
N GLU A 576 24.50 -1.14 2.74
CA GLU A 576 23.93 -1.25 4.09
C GLU A 576 22.43 -1.02 4.07
N LYS A 577 21.76 -1.40 5.16
CA LYS A 577 20.31 -1.31 5.36
C LYS A 577 19.73 0.06 4.97
N GLU A 578 20.34 1.15 5.39
CA GLU A 578 19.84 2.51 5.11
C GLU A 578 19.85 2.82 3.60
N LYS A 579 20.91 2.38 2.91
CA LYS A 579 21.04 2.57 1.46
C LYS A 579 20.09 1.68 0.68
N LEU A 580 19.81 0.46 1.15
CA LEU A 580 18.79 -0.42 0.57
C LEU A 580 17.40 0.18 0.74
N GLY A 581 17.10 0.72 1.93
CA GLY A 581 15.86 1.44 2.19
C GLY A 581 15.67 2.66 1.29
N ALA A 582 16.72 3.45 1.07
CA ALA A 582 16.67 4.61 0.17
C ALA A 582 16.42 4.26 -1.30
N MET A 583 16.81 3.05 -1.75
CA MET A 583 16.49 2.59 -3.11
C MET A 583 15.02 2.18 -3.25
N LEU A 584 14.38 1.80 -2.15
CA LEU A 584 12.98 1.39 -2.09
C LEU A 584 12.10 2.55 -1.63
N ASP A 585 12.45 3.77 -2.05
CA ASP A 585 11.64 4.95 -1.80
C ASP A 585 10.34 4.91 -2.62
N GLU A 586 9.27 5.38 -1.99
CA GLU A 586 7.94 5.36 -2.56
C GLU A 586 7.25 6.69 -2.32
N ASP A 587 6.14 6.93 -3.01
CA ASP A 587 5.24 8.03 -2.64
C ASP A 587 4.83 7.89 -1.15
N PRO A 588 5.13 8.88 -0.29
CA PRO A 588 4.76 8.85 1.12
C PRO A 588 3.26 8.61 1.35
N ALA A 589 2.39 9.13 0.48
CA ALA A 589 0.95 8.95 0.59
C ALA A 589 0.53 7.50 0.31
N LEU A 590 1.15 6.85 -0.69
CA LEU A 590 0.91 5.43 -0.97
C LEU A 590 1.46 4.54 0.14
N MET A 591 2.64 4.85 0.68
CA MET A 591 3.23 4.14 1.80
C MET A 591 2.35 4.24 3.05
N GLU A 592 1.86 5.44 3.39
CA GLU A 592 0.99 5.66 4.54
C GLU A 592 -0.34 4.89 4.39
N ARG A 593 -1.01 5.04 3.24
CA ARG A 593 -2.24 4.30 2.93
C ARG A 593 -2.04 2.79 3.07
N ARG A 594 -0.92 2.26 2.57
CA ARG A 594 -0.60 0.85 2.67
C ARG A 594 -0.39 0.40 4.10
N ASN A 595 0.33 1.19 4.90
CA ASN A 595 0.55 0.88 6.31
C ASN A 595 -0.76 0.88 7.11
N GLN A 596 -1.70 1.78 6.76
CA GLN A 596 -3.04 1.80 7.35
C GLN A 596 -3.83 0.53 6.97
N ILE A 597 -3.83 0.14 5.68
CA ILE A 597 -4.48 -1.10 5.20
C ILE A 597 -3.89 -2.33 5.89
N ALA A 598 -2.56 -2.41 6.01
CA ALA A 598 -1.88 -3.54 6.64
C ALA A 598 -2.22 -3.66 8.14
N LYS A 599 -2.21 -2.55 8.88
CA LYS A 599 -2.64 -2.52 10.29
C LYS A 599 -4.10 -2.95 10.45
N ARG A 600 -4.98 -2.48 9.55
CA ARG A 600 -6.40 -2.87 9.54
C ARG A 600 -6.54 -4.36 9.25
N LEU A 601 -5.82 -4.89 8.27
CA LEU A 601 -5.84 -6.30 7.92
C LEU A 601 -5.38 -7.19 9.09
N GLU A 602 -4.32 -6.79 9.79
CA GLU A 602 -3.83 -7.49 10.98
C GLU A 602 -4.89 -7.52 12.09
N LEU A 603 -5.55 -6.38 12.35
CA LEU A 603 -6.63 -6.32 13.32
C LEU A 603 -7.79 -7.26 12.96
N TYR A 604 -8.23 -7.25 11.70
CA TYR A 604 -9.37 -8.08 11.29
C TYR A 604 -9.01 -9.57 11.36
N LYS A 605 -7.77 -9.95 11.01
CA LYS A 605 -7.27 -11.32 11.20
C LYS A 605 -7.26 -11.70 12.67
N GLN A 606 -6.72 -10.85 13.55
CA GLN A 606 -6.71 -11.10 14.99
C GLN A 606 -8.13 -11.21 15.56
N ALA A 607 -9.07 -10.36 15.10
CA ALA A 607 -10.46 -10.40 15.52
C ALA A 607 -11.13 -11.71 15.10
N ARG A 608 -10.89 -12.19 13.86
CA ARG A 608 -11.36 -13.50 13.40
C ARG A 608 -10.81 -14.62 14.28
N ASP A 609 -9.50 -14.64 14.49
CA ASP A 609 -8.83 -15.69 15.25
C ASP A 609 -9.28 -15.69 16.73
N ASP A 610 -9.52 -14.50 17.31
CA ASP A 610 -10.10 -14.36 18.64
C ASP A 610 -11.52 -14.91 18.71
N ILE A 611 -12.37 -14.63 17.71
CA ILE A 611 -13.74 -15.16 17.65
C ILE A 611 -13.71 -16.68 17.50
N ASP A 612 -12.90 -17.21 16.59
CA ASP A 612 -12.76 -18.66 16.39
C ASP A 612 -12.27 -19.36 17.66
N SER A 613 -11.39 -18.72 18.43
CA SER A 613 -10.90 -19.29 19.70
C SER A 613 -11.99 -19.49 20.77
N VAL A 614 -13.09 -18.75 20.66
CA VAL A 614 -14.22 -18.76 21.61
C VAL A 614 -15.44 -19.48 21.04
N ALA A 615 -15.71 -19.39 19.73
CA ALA A 615 -16.89 -19.97 19.09
C ALA A 615 -16.84 -21.51 19.00
N TRP A 616 -15.64 -22.10 18.99
CA TRP A 616 -15.41 -23.54 18.89
C TRP A 616 -15.12 -24.23 20.24
N LYS A 617 -15.40 -23.56 21.36
CA LYS A 617 -15.35 -24.12 22.72
C LYS A 617 -16.70 -23.96 23.40
#